data_AF-A0A7G8VIU9-F1
#
_entry.id   AF-A0A7G8VIU9-F1
#
_cell.length_a   1.000
_cell.length_b   1.000
_cell.length_c   1.000
_cell.angle_alpha   90.00
_cell.angle_beta   90.00
_cell.angle_gamma   90.00
#
_symmetry.space_group_name_H-M   'P 1'
#
loop_
_entity.id
_entity.type
_entity.pdbx_description
1 polymer ?
#
loop_
_entity_poly.entity_id
_entity_poly.type
_entity_poly.pdbx_seq_one_letter_code
_entity_poly.pdbx_strand_id
1 'polypeptide(L)'
;MKKPLRRFALAATLIAVSGYSFAQFGGGGGGMGGGGRRGARSDSTASPRTGDGLSTPATAASKIRDKLYDLRLQLMVTPEQSVLWDHFSDAVWDLAGRSGMASAAPADDQTALQFMQQRTAQAQDRARRMQTVSDALSKLYEAFTPEQRHVADQNLTAVIP
;
A
#
# COMPACT_ATOMS: atom_id res chain seq x y z
N MET A 1 -58.42 -3.07 0.92
CA MET A 1 -57.10 -2.39 0.99
C MET A 1 -56.31 -2.97 2.15
N LYS A 2 -55.13 -3.55 1.89
CA LYS A 2 -53.87 -3.47 2.66
C LYS A 2 -52.97 -4.65 2.26
N LYS A 3 -51.81 -4.31 1.69
CA LYS A 3 -50.83 -5.20 1.03
C LYS A 3 -50.00 -5.96 2.08
N PRO A 4 -49.47 -7.16 1.75
CA PRO A 4 -48.70 -8.00 2.67
C PRO A 4 -47.28 -7.45 2.89
N LEU A 5 -46.83 -7.43 4.15
CA LEU A 5 -45.46 -7.05 4.51
C LEU A 5 -44.46 -8.07 3.93
N ARG A 6 -43.65 -7.56 3.00
CA ARG A 6 -42.46 -8.21 2.45
C ARG A 6 -41.39 -8.34 3.55
N ARG A 7 -41.09 -9.59 3.91
CA ARG A 7 -39.74 -10.20 3.98
C ARG A 7 -38.61 -9.26 4.47
N PHE A 8 -38.38 -9.23 5.79
CA PHE A 8 -37.07 -8.90 6.34
C PHE A 8 -36.22 -10.17 6.36
N ALA A 9 -35.38 -10.34 5.35
CA ALA A 9 -34.30 -11.33 5.35
C ALA A 9 -32.99 -10.54 5.30
N LEU A 10 -32.49 -10.16 6.48
CA LEU A 10 -31.17 -9.56 6.64
C LEU A 10 -30.24 -10.69 7.11
N ALA A 11 -29.62 -11.35 6.13
CA ALA A 11 -28.66 -12.41 6.36
C ALA A 11 -27.37 -11.79 6.93
N ALA A 12 -27.11 -12.05 8.22
CA ALA A 12 -25.85 -11.75 8.88
C ALA A 12 -24.91 -12.95 8.68
N THR A 13 -23.95 -12.83 7.76
CA THR A 13 -22.86 -13.78 7.61
C THR A 13 -21.62 -13.27 8.35
N LEU A 14 -21.49 -13.68 9.61
CA LEU A 14 -20.26 -13.60 10.41
C LEU A 14 -19.27 -14.66 9.91
N ILE A 15 -18.22 -14.25 9.21
CA ILE A 15 -17.07 -15.11 8.93
C ILE A 15 -16.15 -15.07 10.15
N ALA A 16 -16.21 -16.13 10.94
CA ALA A 16 -15.23 -16.48 11.94
C ALA A 16 -13.99 -17.07 11.26
N VAL A 17 -12.87 -16.35 11.30
CA VAL A 17 -11.53 -16.93 11.13
C VAL A 17 -10.69 -16.49 12.32
N SER A 18 -10.95 -17.12 13.47
CA SER A 18 -10.04 -17.10 14.62
C SER A 18 -8.95 -18.15 14.40
N GLY A 19 -7.95 -17.76 13.60
CA GLY A 19 -6.67 -18.46 13.56
C GLY A 19 -5.91 -18.18 14.85
N TYR A 20 -6.05 -19.08 15.82
CA TYR A 20 -5.22 -19.10 17.01
C TYR A 20 -3.75 -19.35 16.62
N SER A 21 -2.90 -18.36 16.82
CA SER A 21 -1.46 -18.55 16.99
C SER A 21 -1.05 -17.82 18.25
N PHE A 22 -1.20 -18.53 19.38
CA PHE A 22 -0.50 -18.17 20.60
C PHE A 22 0.98 -18.47 20.37
N ALA A 23 1.78 -17.42 20.15
CA ALA A 23 3.20 -17.50 20.40
C ALA A 23 3.38 -17.68 21.92
N GLN A 24 3.77 -18.89 22.32
CA GLN A 24 4.17 -19.21 23.68
C GLN A 24 5.37 -18.33 24.07
N PHE A 25 5.06 -17.31 24.87
CA PHE A 25 6.01 -16.46 25.57
C PHE A 25 6.61 -17.24 26.76
N GLY A 26 7.94 -17.30 26.82
CA GLY A 26 8.68 -17.43 28.08
C GLY A 26 9.15 -18.84 28.48
N GLY A 27 10.47 -18.94 28.72
CA GLY A 27 11.16 -20.07 29.36
C GLY A 27 12.20 -20.67 28.40
N GLY A 28 13.46 -20.25 28.35
CA GLY A 28 14.36 -20.02 29.47
C GLY A 28 15.18 -21.28 29.71
N GLY A 29 16.47 -21.25 29.34
CA GLY A 29 17.47 -22.16 29.92
C GLY A 29 18.39 -22.88 28.93
N GLY A 30 19.69 -22.60 29.06
CA GLY A 30 20.73 -23.63 28.93
C GLY A 30 21.60 -23.56 27.69
N GLY A 31 22.71 -22.81 27.77
CA GLY A 31 23.83 -22.97 26.84
C GLY A 31 24.72 -24.16 27.19
N MET A 32 25.54 -24.62 26.24
CA MET A 32 26.92 -25.10 26.44
C MET A 32 27.57 -25.57 25.12
N GLY A 33 28.81 -25.12 24.89
CA GLY A 33 29.86 -25.81 24.10
C GLY A 33 29.67 -25.80 22.57
N GLY A 34 30.64 -25.49 21.72
CA GLY A 34 32.09 -25.50 21.88
C GLY A 34 32.71 -26.29 20.71
N GLY A 35 33.37 -25.60 19.77
CA GLY A 35 34.44 -26.11 18.90
C GLY A 35 34.07 -27.05 17.74
N GLY A 36 34.77 -26.90 16.61
CA GLY A 36 34.92 -27.99 15.62
C GLY A 36 34.91 -27.55 14.16
N ARG A 37 35.90 -28.02 13.40
CA ARG A 37 36.27 -27.59 12.04
C ARG A 37 35.47 -28.32 10.93
N ARG A 38 35.26 -27.60 9.81
CA ARG A 38 35.47 -27.99 8.40
C ARG A 38 34.99 -29.39 7.94
N GLY A 39 33.99 -29.42 7.06
CA GLY A 39 33.63 -30.63 6.27
C GLY A 39 32.35 -30.44 5.45
N ALA A 40 32.29 -31.01 4.26
CA ALA A 40 31.44 -30.59 3.15
C ALA A 40 30.10 -31.35 3.01
N ARG A 41 29.13 -30.64 2.42
CA ARG A 41 27.94 -31.07 1.66
C ARG A 41 26.87 -31.93 2.37
N SER A 42 25.69 -31.32 2.51
CA SER A 42 24.42 -31.98 2.20
C SER A 42 23.48 -30.96 1.58
N ASP A 43 22.87 -31.34 0.47
CA ASP A 43 21.80 -30.62 -0.21
C ASP A 43 20.79 -30.04 0.76
N SER A 44 20.62 -28.74 0.69
CA SER A 44 19.48 -28.05 1.27
C SER A 44 19.13 -26.99 0.27
N THR A 45 18.20 -27.37 -0.61
CA THR A 45 17.22 -26.50 -1.25
C THR A 45 17.41 -25.05 -0.83
N ALA A 46 18.13 -24.30 -1.67
CA ALA A 46 18.00 -22.86 -1.70
C ALA A 46 16.55 -22.58 -2.04
N SER A 47 15.68 -22.56 -1.03
CA SER A 47 14.45 -21.81 -1.11
C SER A 47 14.89 -20.41 -1.51
N PRO A 48 14.46 -19.88 -2.66
CA PRO A 48 14.51 -18.45 -2.82
C PRO A 48 13.62 -17.95 -1.70
N ARG A 49 14.23 -17.46 -0.62
CA ARG A 49 13.59 -16.42 0.16
C ARG A 49 13.48 -15.28 -0.84
N THR A 50 12.40 -15.28 -1.61
CA THR A 50 11.74 -14.09 -2.12
C THR A 50 11.35 -13.32 -0.85
N GLY A 51 12.37 -12.78 -0.19
CA GLY A 51 12.19 -11.68 0.72
C GLY A 51 11.71 -10.58 -0.20
N ASP A 52 10.40 -10.42 -0.27
CA ASP A 52 9.82 -9.09 -0.39
C ASP A 52 10.57 -8.26 0.66
N GLY A 53 11.63 -7.61 0.18
CA GLY A 53 12.58 -6.92 1.03
C GLY A 53 11.78 -5.98 1.90
N LEU A 54 12.02 -6.06 3.22
CA LEU A 54 11.42 -5.23 4.26
C LEU A 54 10.90 -3.94 3.63
N SER A 55 9.59 -3.86 3.41
CA SER A 55 8.94 -2.74 2.72
C SER A 55 9.03 -1.50 3.61
N THR A 56 10.22 -0.93 3.71
CA THR A 56 10.43 0.37 4.32
C THR A 56 9.68 1.41 3.50
N PRO A 57 9.20 2.49 4.12
CA PRO A 57 8.59 3.61 3.41
C PRO A 57 9.41 4.08 2.19
N ALA A 58 10.74 4.09 2.32
CA ALA A 58 11.66 4.45 1.24
C ALA A 58 11.62 3.46 0.07
N THR A 59 11.61 2.14 0.35
CA THR A 59 11.50 1.11 -0.69
C THR A 59 10.13 1.08 -1.36
N ALA A 60 9.05 1.37 -0.61
CA ALA A 60 7.70 1.45 -1.16
C ALA A 60 7.55 2.66 -2.09
N ALA A 61 8.10 3.82 -1.69
CA ALA A 61 8.14 5.00 -2.54
C ALA A 61 8.95 4.73 -3.82
N SER A 62 10.16 4.15 -3.71
CA SER A 62 10.97 3.81 -4.89
C SER A 62 10.22 2.95 -5.91
N LYS A 63 9.51 1.90 -5.44
CA LYS A 63 8.69 1.03 -6.30
C LYS A 63 7.59 1.81 -7.07
N ILE A 64 7.04 2.86 -6.47
CA ILE A 64 6.01 3.69 -7.13
C ILE A 64 6.63 4.55 -8.24
N ARG A 65 7.85 5.07 -8.04
CA ARG A 65 8.56 5.81 -9.08
C ARG A 65 8.84 4.95 -10.31
N ASP A 66 9.29 3.71 -10.09
CA ASP A 66 9.56 2.76 -11.17
C ASP A 66 8.27 2.46 -11.96
N LYS A 67 7.17 2.16 -11.26
CA LYS A 67 5.88 1.93 -11.90
C LYS A 67 5.34 3.14 -12.66
N LEU A 68 5.53 4.37 -12.14
CA LEU A 68 5.16 5.59 -12.86
C LEU A 68 6.00 5.74 -14.14
N TYR A 69 7.30 5.47 -14.09
CA TYR A 69 8.15 5.50 -15.27
C TYR A 69 7.69 4.49 -16.33
N ASP A 70 7.43 3.24 -15.93
CA ASP A 70 6.93 2.20 -16.83
C ASP A 70 5.58 2.59 -17.46
N LEU A 71 4.67 3.14 -16.65
CA LEU A 71 3.36 3.61 -17.12
C LEU A 71 3.49 4.75 -18.14
N ARG A 72 4.43 5.69 -17.93
CA ARG A 72 4.70 6.78 -18.90
C ARG A 72 5.11 6.22 -20.26
N LEU A 73 5.95 5.18 -20.26
CA LEU A 73 6.41 4.52 -21.48
C LEU A 73 5.28 3.75 -22.17
N GLN A 74 4.49 2.99 -21.41
CA GLN A 74 3.35 2.23 -21.94
C GLN A 74 2.29 3.14 -22.56
N LEU A 75 2.02 4.28 -21.94
CA LEU A 75 1.08 5.28 -22.45
C LEU A 75 1.64 6.08 -23.62
N MET A 76 2.93 5.97 -23.91
CA MET A 76 3.62 6.77 -24.93
C MET A 76 3.29 8.26 -24.79
N VAL A 77 3.41 8.79 -23.55
CA VAL A 77 3.06 10.18 -23.24
C VAL A 77 3.79 11.13 -24.19
N THR A 78 3.02 11.95 -24.90
CA THR A 78 3.56 12.87 -25.90
C THR A 78 4.18 14.12 -25.26
N PRO A 79 4.99 14.90 -25.99
CA PRO A 79 5.52 16.16 -25.48
C PRO A 79 4.42 17.13 -25.02
N GLU A 80 3.28 17.17 -25.71
CA GLU A 80 2.13 18.01 -25.37
C GLU A 80 1.45 17.56 -24.08
N GLN A 81 1.46 16.26 -23.78
CA GLN A 81 0.90 15.67 -22.58
C GLN A 81 1.87 15.70 -21.38
N SER A 82 3.16 15.98 -21.61
CA SER A 82 4.22 15.88 -20.60
C SER A 82 3.94 16.67 -19.32
N VAL A 83 3.45 17.90 -19.46
CA VAL A 83 3.12 18.76 -18.30
C VAL A 83 2.00 18.16 -17.45
N LEU A 84 0.96 17.60 -18.08
CA LEU A 84 -0.15 16.95 -17.39
C LEU A 84 0.31 15.65 -16.71
N TRP A 85 1.20 14.91 -17.37
CA TRP A 85 1.81 13.71 -16.80
C TRP A 85 2.64 14.03 -15.57
N ASP A 86 3.50 15.06 -15.65
CA ASP A 86 4.38 15.43 -14.55
C ASP A 86 3.54 15.83 -13.31
N HIS A 87 2.47 16.62 -13.49
CA HIS A 87 1.52 16.94 -12.43
C HIS A 87 0.85 15.71 -11.79
N PHE A 88 0.43 14.74 -12.60
CA PHE A 88 -0.12 13.48 -12.08
C PHE A 88 0.92 12.69 -11.29
N SER A 89 2.14 12.56 -11.84
CA SER A 89 3.22 11.80 -11.22
C SER A 89 3.66 12.40 -9.87
N ASP A 90 3.72 13.73 -9.79
CA ASP A 90 4.04 14.45 -8.55
C ASP A 90 2.95 14.26 -7.48
N ALA A 91 1.68 14.28 -7.88
CA ALA A 91 0.56 14.04 -6.98
C ALA A 91 0.58 12.61 -6.39
N VAL A 92 0.85 11.60 -7.22
CA VAL A 92 1.01 10.20 -6.77
C VAL A 92 2.23 10.06 -5.86
N TRP A 93 3.31 10.77 -6.16
CA TRP A 93 4.51 10.76 -5.33
C TRP A 93 4.29 11.38 -3.93
N ASP A 94 3.61 12.54 -3.83
CA ASP A 94 3.33 13.18 -2.53
C ASP A 94 2.41 12.30 -1.65
N LEU A 95 1.44 11.61 -2.26
CA LEU A 95 0.64 10.59 -1.58
C LEU A 95 1.52 9.47 -1.00
N ALA A 96 2.42 8.92 -1.82
CA ALA A 96 3.26 7.81 -1.45
C ALA A 96 4.25 8.18 -0.33
N GLY A 97 4.96 9.30 -0.50
CA GLY A 97 6.06 9.69 0.38
C GLY A 97 5.64 9.97 1.82
N ARG A 98 4.41 10.43 2.06
CA ARG A 98 3.95 10.81 3.41
C ARG A 98 3.27 9.67 4.17
N SER A 99 2.85 8.61 3.48
CA SER A 99 2.18 7.46 4.09
C SER A 99 3.06 6.73 5.13
N GLY A 100 4.38 6.75 4.94
CA GLY A 100 5.33 6.08 5.84
C GLY A 100 6.28 7.00 6.62
N MET A 101 6.22 8.32 6.40
CA MET A 101 7.05 9.29 7.14
C MET A 101 6.34 9.96 8.32
N ALA A 102 5.05 9.69 8.53
CA ALA A 102 4.35 10.14 9.73
C ALA A 102 4.86 9.33 10.94
N SER A 103 5.99 9.76 11.51
CA SER A 103 6.48 9.26 12.79
C SER A 103 5.40 9.56 13.82
N ALA A 104 4.68 8.53 14.26
CA ALA A 104 3.77 8.67 15.39
C ALA A 104 4.62 9.09 16.60
N ALA A 105 4.15 10.10 17.35
CA ALA A 105 4.72 10.37 18.67
C ALA A 105 4.68 9.07 19.49
N PRO A 106 5.68 8.81 20.35
CA PRO A 106 5.65 7.64 21.22
C PRO A 106 4.32 7.60 21.98
N ALA A 107 3.65 6.45 21.92
CA ALA A 107 2.28 6.28 22.40
C ALA A 107 2.13 6.58 23.90
N ASP A 108 3.25 6.59 24.63
CA ASP A 108 3.30 6.73 26.09
C ASP A 108 2.94 8.14 26.59
N ASP A 109 2.95 9.17 25.71
CA ASP A 109 2.65 10.57 26.08
C ASP A 109 1.31 11.11 25.53
N GLN A 110 0.53 10.29 24.80
CA GLN A 110 -0.69 10.74 24.13
C GLN A 110 -1.98 10.32 24.85
N THR A 111 -2.87 11.27 25.10
CA THR A 111 -4.23 10.93 25.54
C THR A 111 -5.03 10.30 24.40
N ALA A 112 -6.05 9.48 24.72
CA ALA A 112 -6.94 8.90 23.72
C ALA A 112 -7.60 9.94 22.80
N LEU A 113 -7.93 11.12 23.34
CA LEU A 113 -8.47 12.24 22.55
C LEU A 113 -7.45 12.79 21.53
N GLN A 114 -6.20 12.99 21.96
CA GLN A 114 -5.13 13.46 21.07
C GLN A 114 -4.80 12.43 19.99
N PHE A 115 -4.77 11.14 20.34
CA PHE A 115 -4.59 10.06 19.38
C PHE A 115 -5.70 10.08 18.31
N MET A 116 -6.97 10.19 18.72
CA MET A 116 -8.09 10.29 17.79
C MET A 116 -8.02 11.54 16.91
N GLN A 117 -7.68 12.70 17.47
CA GLN A 117 -7.49 13.93 16.71
C GLN A 117 -6.38 13.79 15.65
N GLN A 118 -5.25 13.21 16.02
CA GLN A 118 -4.15 12.94 15.09
C GLN A 118 -4.60 11.99 13.97
N ARG A 119 -5.32 10.91 14.29
CA ARG A 119 -5.84 9.97 13.30
C ARG A 119 -6.83 10.64 12.35
N THR A 120 -7.73 11.48 12.85
CA THR A 120 -8.66 12.25 12.02
C THR A 120 -7.92 13.22 11.09
N ALA A 121 -6.92 13.96 11.59
CA ALA A 121 -6.11 14.86 10.78
C ALA A 121 -5.38 14.10 9.66
N GLN A 122 -4.74 12.98 9.98
CA GLN A 122 -4.06 12.12 9.00
C GLN A 122 -5.03 11.60 7.92
N ALA A 123 -6.24 11.19 8.31
CA ALA A 123 -7.26 10.73 7.38
C ALA A 123 -7.75 11.85 6.45
N GLN A 124 -7.99 13.04 6.99
CA GLN A 124 -8.37 14.23 6.21
C GLN A 124 -7.29 14.64 5.23
N ASP A 125 -6.02 14.63 5.65
CA ASP A 125 -4.91 14.96 4.76
C ASP A 125 -4.73 13.92 3.66
N ARG A 126 -4.90 12.63 3.97
CA ARG A 126 -4.90 11.57 2.93
C ARG A 126 -6.04 11.77 1.94
N ALA A 127 -7.25 12.08 2.41
CA ALA A 127 -8.40 12.34 1.54
C ALA A 127 -8.17 13.53 0.59
N ARG A 128 -7.61 14.63 1.11
CA ARG A 128 -7.25 15.80 0.29
C ARG A 128 -6.24 15.44 -0.80
N ARG A 129 -5.21 14.68 -0.47
CA ARG A 129 -4.24 14.20 -1.46
C ARG A 129 -4.91 13.31 -2.52
N MET A 130 -5.90 12.50 -2.14
CA MET A 130 -6.61 11.63 -3.11
C MET A 130 -7.45 12.43 -4.07
N GLN A 131 -8.02 13.52 -3.58
CA GLN A 131 -8.65 14.47 -4.47
C GLN A 131 -7.64 15.07 -5.46
N THR A 132 -6.45 15.48 -5.01
CA THR A 132 -5.41 16.04 -5.90
C THR A 132 -4.98 15.04 -6.98
N VAL A 133 -4.76 13.77 -6.62
CA VAL A 133 -4.45 12.70 -7.59
C VAL A 133 -5.60 12.52 -8.58
N SER A 134 -6.85 12.47 -8.10
CA SER A 134 -8.03 12.31 -8.94
C SER A 134 -8.21 13.48 -9.92
N ASP A 135 -7.97 14.71 -9.48
CA ASP A 135 -8.11 15.91 -10.31
C ASP A 135 -7.01 15.96 -11.38
N ALA A 136 -5.76 15.62 -11.01
CA ALA A 136 -4.65 15.54 -11.96
C ALA A 136 -4.86 14.42 -12.99
N LEU A 137 -5.32 13.25 -12.54
CA LEU A 137 -5.64 12.12 -13.41
C LEU A 137 -6.77 12.46 -14.38
N SER A 138 -7.84 13.12 -13.92
CA SER A 138 -8.96 13.51 -14.79
C SER A 138 -8.50 14.38 -15.96
N LYS A 139 -7.67 15.40 -15.69
CA LYS A 139 -7.12 16.29 -16.73
C LYS A 139 -6.21 15.54 -17.71
N LEU A 140 -5.37 14.65 -17.20
CA LEU A 140 -4.49 13.82 -18.02
C LEU A 140 -5.30 12.85 -18.90
N TYR A 141 -6.35 12.23 -18.34
CA TYR A 141 -7.20 11.28 -19.04
C TYR A 141 -8.03 11.94 -20.15
N GLU A 142 -8.48 13.17 -19.95
CA GLU A 142 -9.13 13.98 -20.98
C GLU A 142 -8.20 14.22 -22.18
N ALA A 143 -6.90 14.41 -21.93
CA ALA A 143 -5.89 14.63 -22.97
C ALA A 143 -5.43 13.35 -23.70
N PHE A 144 -5.79 12.17 -23.20
CA PHE A 144 -5.42 10.90 -23.82
C PHE A 144 -6.25 10.58 -25.07
N THR A 145 -5.61 9.91 -26.03
CA THR A 145 -6.31 9.26 -27.14
C THR A 145 -7.11 8.05 -26.63
N PRO A 146 -8.09 7.54 -27.41
CA PRO A 146 -8.85 6.35 -27.04
C PRO A 146 -7.97 5.14 -26.71
N GLU A 147 -6.88 4.93 -27.45
CA GLU A 147 -5.93 3.84 -27.25
C GLU A 147 -5.16 4.03 -25.94
N GLN A 148 -4.69 5.24 -25.65
CA GLN A 148 -4.01 5.56 -24.40
C GLN A 148 -4.94 5.37 -23.19
N ARG A 149 -6.22 5.74 -23.30
CA ARG A 149 -7.22 5.51 -22.25
C ARG A 149 -7.39 4.03 -21.94
N HIS A 150 -7.43 3.18 -22.96
CA HIS A 150 -7.52 1.73 -22.76
C HIS A 150 -6.31 1.17 -21.99
N VAL A 151 -5.09 1.60 -22.34
CA VAL A 151 -3.87 1.24 -21.61
C VAL A 151 -3.90 1.79 -20.18
N ALA A 152 -4.38 3.02 -20.00
CA ALA A 152 -4.51 3.65 -18.70
C ALA A 152 -5.47 2.86 -17.78
N ASP A 153 -6.65 2.48 -18.27
CA ASP A 153 -7.66 1.74 -17.51
C ASP A 153 -7.12 0.40 -16.99
N GLN A 154 -6.22 -0.25 -17.74
CA GLN A 154 -5.60 -1.52 -17.36
C GLN A 154 -4.49 -1.36 -16.31
N ASN A 155 -3.74 -0.27 -16.36
CA ASN A 155 -2.47 -0.15 -15.63
C ASN A 155 -2.48 0.90 -14.50
N LEU A 156 -3.44 1.84 -14.49
CA LEU A 156 -3.50 2.92 -13.48
C LEU A 156 -3.70 2.40 -12.05
N THR A 157 -4.40 1.27 -11.89
CA THR A 157 -4.62 0.66 -10.56
C THR A 157 -3.32 0.21 -9.90
N ALA A 158 -2.26 -0.02 -10.66
CA ALA A 158 -0.97 -0.49 -10.15
C ALA A 158 -0.12 0.63 -9.50
N VAL A 159 -0.38 1.90 -9.85
CA VAL A 159 0.42 3.07 -9.41
C VAL A 159 -0.22 3.86 -8.27
N ILE A 160 -1.48 3.59 -7.92
CA ILE A 160 -2.19 4.28 -6.83
C ILE A 160 -2.04 3.46 -5.52
N PRO A 161 -1.35 3.98 -4.48
CA PRO A 161 -1.13 3.32 -3.17
C PRO A 161 -2.25 3.51 -2.13
#